data_AF-A0A5B0RJY5-F1
#
_entry.id   AF-A0A5B0RJY5-F1
#
_cell.length_a   1.000
_cell.length_b   1.000
_cell.length_c   1.000
_cell.angle_alpha   90.00
_cell.angle_beta   90.00
_cell.angle_gamma   90.00
#
_symmetry.space_group_name_H-M   'P 1'
#
loop_
_entity.id
_entity.type
_entity.pdbx_description
1 polymer ?
#
loop_
_entity_poly.entity_id
_entity_poly.type
_entity_poly.pdbx_seq_one_letter_code
_entity_poly.pdbx_strand_id
1 'polypeptide(L)'
;MNIRNKTEPTQPQPLYQLSTQYRHWRFSQSGLEQARRELNEGAVGRVKSKLEEERNVELPSAGDEPTEPSQIEYLTVQDELELVTFYLSKISQLCRASIFNFPETVEATAMSYLKRFYLRNTCMDYHPKNIINK
;
A
#
# COMPACT_ATOMS: atom_id res chain seq x y z
N MET A 1 46.05 -37.08 1.31
CA MET A 1 44.90 -37.45 0.44
C MET A 1 44.01 -36.23 0.32
N ASN A 2 43.74 -35.81 -0.93
CA ASN A 2 43.25 -34.49 -1.30
C ASN A 2 41.70 -34.48 -1.36
N ILE A 3 41.02 -33.78 -0.46
CA ILE A 3 39.56 -33.58 -0.53
C ILE A 3 39.31 -32.36 -1.44
N ARG A 4 39.07 -32.61 -2.73
CA ARG A 4 38.60 -31.58 -3.66
C ARG A 4 37.15 -31.23 -3.29
N ASN A 5 36.93 -30.06 -2.67
CA ASN A 5 35.61 -29.44 -2.64
C ASN A 5 35.21 -29.12 -4.08
N LYS A 6 34.29 -29.92 -4.62
CA LYS A 6 33.69 -29.70 -5.94
C LYS A 6 32.69 -28.56 -5.77
N THR A 7 33.13 -27.32 -6.00
CA THR A 7 32.22 -26.18 -6.13
C THR A 7 31.35 -26.45 -7.36
N GLU A 8 30.07 -26.74 -7.14
CA GLU A 8 29.09 -26.84 -8.22
C GLU A 8 29.08 -25.54 -9.03
N PRO A 9 28.97 -25.61 -10.37
CA PRO A 9 28.91 -24.41 -11.18
C PRO A 9 27.63 -23.65 -10.83
N THR A 10 27.79 -22.54 -10.11
CA THR A 10 26.69 -21.61 -9.85
C THR A 10 26.20 -21.11 -11.20
N GLN A 11 24.99 -21.49 -11.58
CA GLN A 11 24.35 -20.99 -12.79
C GLN A 11 24.38 -19.45 -12.76
N PRO A 12 24.79 -18.77 -13.83
CA PRO A 12 24.85 -17.33 -13.85
C PRO A 12 23.44 -16.78 -13.60
N GLN A 13 23.29 -16.01 -12.52
CA GLN A 13 21.98 -15.48 -12.18
C GLN A 13 21.53 -14.50 -13.28
N PRO A 14 20.27 -14.63 -13.77
CA PRO A 14 19.76 -13.73 -14.79
C PRO A 14 19.75 -12.28 -14.28
N LEU A 15 20.09 -11.33 -15.15
CA LEU A 15 20.23 -9.91 -14.81
C LEU A 15 19.02 -9.34 -14.06
N TYR A 16 17.81 -9.83 -14.34
CA TYR A 16 16.59 -9.46 -13.64
C TYR A 16 16.63 -9.74 -12.13
N GLN A 17 17.27 -10.83 -11.69
CA GLN A 17 17.39 -11.18 -10.26
C GLN A 17 18.27 -10.20 -9.48
N LEU A 18 19.13 -9.47 -10.20
CA LEU A 18 19.96 -8.43 -9.61
C LEU A 18 19.22 -7.09 -9.49
N SER A 19 18.06 -6.95 -10.12
CA SER A 19 17.27 -5.71 -10.10
C SER A 19 16.66 -5.43 -8.72
N THR A 20 16.48 -4.14 -8.41
CA THR A 20 15.80 -3.69 -7.20
C THR A 20 14.33 -4.13 -7.16
N GLN A 21 13.69 -4.24 -8.33
CA GLN A 21 12.33 -4.75 -8.47
C GLN A 21 12.24 -6.20 -8.00
N TYR A 22 13.16 -7.06 -8.43
CA TYR A 22 13.16 -8.45 -8.01
C TYR A 22 13.42 -8.59 -6.51
N ARG A 23 14.37 -7.82 -5.98
CA ARG A 23 14.79 -7.93 -4.58
C ARG A 23 13.78 -7.37 -3.57
N HIS A 24 13.06 -6.31 -3.90
CA HIS A 24 12.25 -5.57 -2.92
C HIS A 24 10.75 -5.47 -3.27
N TRP A 25 10.37 -5.83 -4.49
CA TRP A 25 9.01 -5.65 -5.02
C TRP A 25 8.46 -6.90 -5.70
N ARG A 26 9.00 -8.06 -5.33
CA ARG A 26 8.50 -9.38 -5.73
C ARG A 26 8.10 -10.12 -4.47
N PHE A 27 6.83 -10.53 -4.42
CA PHE A 27 6.25 -11.21 -3.27
C PHE A 27 5.56 -12.48 -3.75
N SER A 28 5.48 -13.50 -2.88
CA SER A 28 4.48 -14.56 -3.04
C SER A 28 3.10 -13.98 -2.77
N GLN A 29 2.05 -14.65 -3.24
CA GLN A 29 0.67 -14.24 -2.95
C GLN A 29 0.42 -14.15 -1.44
N SER A 30 0.83 -15.19 -0.70
CA SER A 30 0.71 -15.23 0.76
C SER A 30 1.49 -14.12 1.46
N GLY A 31 2.71 -13.80 0.98
CA GLY A 31 3.53 -12.73 1.55
C GLY A 31 2.95 -11.34 1.29
N LEU A 32 2.32 -11.14 0.13
CA LEU A 32 1.63 -9.89 -0.19
C LEU A 32 0.39 -9.68 0.68
N GLU A 33 -0.41 -10.74 0.87
CA GLU A 33 -1.59 -10.70 1.74
C GLU A 33 -1.19 -10.47 3.20
N GLN A 34 -0.12 -11.11 3.67
CA GLN A 34 0.43 -10.90 5.01
C GLN A 34 0.86 -9.43 5.22
N ALA A 35 1.64 -8.87 4.29
CA ALA A 35 2.09 -7.48 4.38
C ALA A 35 0.92 -6.49 4.43
N ARG A 36 -0.16 -6.75 3.69
CA ARG A 36 -1.38 -5.92 3.71
C ARG A 36 -2.12 -6.01 5.04
N ARG A 37 -2.24 -7.22 5.60
CA ARG A 37 -2.86 -7.42 6.92
C ARG A 37 -2.08 -6.69 8.01
N GLU A 38 -0.77 -6.89 8.06
CA GLU A 38 0.11 -6.22 9.03
C GLU A 38 0.02 -4.70 8.95
N LEU A 39 -0.01 -4.15 7.72
CA LEU A 39 -0.18 -2.72 7.51
C LEU A 39 -1.53 -2.21 8.01
N ASN A 40 -2.63 -2.90 7.67
CA ASN A 40 -3.97 -2.51 8.06
C ASN A 40 -4.16 -2.61 9.59
N GLU A 41 -3.74 -3.71 10.21
CA GLU A 41 -3.78 -3.87 11.68
C GLU A 41 -2.99 -2.76 12.39
N GLY A 42 -1.78 -2.47 11.93
CA GLY A 42 -0.96 -1.39 12.48
C GLY A 42 -1.57 0.00 12.26
N ALA A 43 -2.24 0.22 11.12
CA ALA A 43 -2.94 1.46 10.85
C ALA A 43 -4.18 1.64 11.75
N VAL A 44 -5.04 0.63 11.84
CA VAL A 44 -6.22 0.63 12.71
C VAL A 44 -5.81 0.84 14.17
N GLY A 45 -4.73 0.19 14.64
CA GLY A 45 -4.18 0.40 15.98
C GLY A 45 -3.79 1.86 16.23
N ARG A 46 -3.08 2.50 15.30
CA ARG A 46 -2.70 3.92 15.41
C ARG A 46 -3.90 4.86 15.42
N VAL A 47 -4.89 4.62 14.57
CA VAL A 47 -6.10 5.46 14.51
C VAL A 47 -6.89 5.34 15.81
N LYS A 48 -7.03 4.12 16.34
CA LYS A 48 -7.66 3.87 17.65
C LYS A 48 -6.98 4.64 18.77
N SER A 49 -5.65 4.53 18.90
CA SER A 49 -4.91 5.22 19.96
C SER A 49 -5.05 6.76 19.87
N LYS A 50 -4.95 7.34 18.68
CA LYS A 50 -5.12 8.79 18.50
C LYS A 50 -6.51 9.27 18.92
N LEU A 51 -7.55 8.53 18.54
CA LEU A 51 -8.92 8.88 18.89
C LEU A 51 -9.16 8.79 20.41
N GLU A 52 -8.59 7.78 21.07
CA GLU A 52 -8.66 7.66 22.53
C GLU A 52 -7.96 8.82 23.24
N GLU A 53 -6.81 9.27 22.72
CA GLU A 53 -6.08 10.43 23.22
C GLU A 53 -6.86 11.74 23.05
N GLU A 54 -7.42 11.98 21.85
CA GLU A 54 -8.24 13.19 21.56
C GLU A 54 -9.43 13.29 22.52
N ARG A 55 -10.14 12.18 22.74
CA ARG A 55 -11.26 12.11 23.70
C ARG A 55 -10.84 12.42 25.14
N ASN A 56 -9.63 12.02 25.55
CA ASN A 56 -9.16 12.26 26.92
C ASN A 56 -8.72 13.72 27.16
N VAL A 57 -8.53 14.49 26.09
CA VAL A 57 -8.15 15.91 26.12
C VAL A 57 -9.37 16.83 25.98
N GLU A 58 -10.42 16.41 25.28
CA GLU A 58 -11.66 17.17 25.14
C GLU A 58 -12.56 17.04 26.39
N LEU A 59 -12.68 18.14 27.15
CA LEU A 59 -13.77 18.33 28.12
C LEU A 59 -15.11 18.16 27.38
N PRO A 60 -16.13 17.48 27.96
CA PRO A 60 -17.38 17.22 27.27
C PRO A 60 -18.07 18.54 26.92
N SER A 61 -17.96 18.96 25.66
CA SER A 61 -18.78 20.04 25.12
C SER A 61 -20.19 19.47 24.94
N ALA A 62 -21.12 20.02 25.71
CA ALA A 62 -22.52 19.61 25.71
C ALA A 62 -23.13 19.84 24.31
N GLY A 63 -23.22 18.78 23.50
CA GLY A 63 -23.95 18.86 22.23
C GLY A 63 -23.70 17.74 21.23
N ASP A 64 -22.57 17.02 21.32
CA ASP A 64 -22.30 15.89 20.42
C ASP A 64 -22.49 14.58 21.19
N GLU A 65 -23.44 13.75 20.75
CA GLU A 65 -23.63 12.44 21.37
C GLU A 65 -22.31 11.65 21.27
N PRO A 66 -21.85 11.01 22.36
CA PRO A 66 -20.62 10.25 22.33
C PRO A 66 -20.81 9.10 21.34
N THR A 67 -20.20 9.23 20.16
CA THR A 67 -20.13 8.12 19.22
C THR A 67 -19.30 7.05 19.89
N GLU A 68 -19.97 6.01 20.38
CA GLU A 68 -19.36 4.87 21.04
C GLU A 68 -18.20 4.33 20.16
N PRO A 69 -17.04 3.97 20.72
CA PRO A 69 -15.88 3.48 19.95
C PRO A 69 -16.20 2.23 19.11
N SER A 70 -17.31 1.56 19.44
CA SER A 70 -17.89 0.42 18.73
C SER A 70 -18.52 0.79 17.37
N GLN A 71 -18.76 2.08 17.10
CA GLN A 71 -19.44 2.55 15.88
C GLN A 71 -18.49 3.05 14.78
N ILE A 72 -17.19 3.12 15.04
CA ILE A 72 -16.22 3.56 14.04
C ILE A 72 -15.83 2.34 13.19
N GLU A 73 -16.39 2.30 11.99
CA GLU A 73 -16.07 1.29 10.99
C GLU A 73 -14.71 1.64 10.36
N TYR A 74 -13.69 0.85 10.70
CA TYR A 74 -12.36 0.98 10.10
C TYR A 74 -12.34 0.30 8.75
N LEU A 75 -11.58 0.87 7.80
CA LEU A 75 -11.39 0.26 6.48
C LEU A 75 -10.78 -1.14 6.63
N THR A 76 -11.44 -2.15 6.08
CA THR A 76 -10.85 -3.49 5.99
C THR A 76 -9.76 -3.52 4.92
N VAL A 77 -8.93 -4.55 4.93
CA VAL A 77 -7.95 -4.78 3.85
C VAL A 77 -8.62 -4.82 2.47
N GLN A 78 -9.83 -5.37 2.38
CA GLN A 78 -10.56 -5.47 1.13
C GLN A 78 -11.02 -4.08 0.65
N ASP A 79 -11.55 -3.26 1.55
CA ASP A 79 -11.97 -1.89 1.23
C ASP A 79 -10.79 -1.03 0.76
N GLU A 80 -9.62 -1.16 1.43
CA GLU A 80 -8.40 -0.48 0.99
C GLU A 80 -8.01 -0.91 -0.43
N LEU A 81 -8.09 -2.21 -0.74
CA LEU A 81 -7.76 -2.73 -2.06
C LEU A 81 -8.74 -2.29 -3.14
N GLU A 82 -10.03 -2.26 -2.85
CA GLU A 82 -11.06 -1.78 -3.77
C GLU A 82 -10.87 -0.30 -4.07
N LEU A 83 -10.60 0.50 -3.04
CA LEU A 83 -10.31 1.91 -3.21
C LEU A 83 -9.08 2.13 -4.09
N VAL A 84 -7.97 1.45 -3.79
CA VAL A 84 -6.74 1.55 -4.62
C VAL A 84 -6.99 1.10 -6.05
N THR A 85 -7.77 0.02 -6.25
CA THR A 85 -8.12 -0.50 -7.58
C THR A 85 -8.96 0.49 -8.38
N PHE A 86 -9.93 1.14 -7.72
CA PHE A 86 -10.72 2.20 -8.33
C PHE A 86 -9.84 3.37 -8.81
N TYR A 87 -8.90 3.82 -7.98
CA TYR A 87 -8.01 4.91 -8.35
C TYR A 87 -6.97 4.52 -9.42
N LEU A 88 -6.55 3.26 -9.48
CA LEU A 88 -5.75 2.76 -10.61
C LEU A 88 -6.52 2.90 -11.94
N SER A 89 -7.81 2.59 -11.96
CA SER A 89 -8.67 2.84 -13.14
C SER A 89 -8.77 4.32 -13.49
N LYS A 90 -8.82 5.20 -12.49
CA LYS A 90 -8.79 6.66 -12.71
C LYS A 90 -7.48 7.15 -13.32
N ILE A 91 -6.33 6.63 -12.86
CA ILE A 91 -5.03 6.92 -13.48
C ILE A 91 -5.03 6.50 -14.96
N SER A 92 -5.54 5.29 -15.26
CA SER A 92 -5.65 4.82 -16.65
C SER A 92 -6.49 5.76 -17.51
N GLN A 93 -7.64 6.21 -16.99
CA GLN A 93 -8.53 7.16 -17.67
C GLN A 93 -7.85 8.52 -17.90
N LEU A 94 -7.12 9.03 -16.91
CA LEU A 94 -6.40 10.30 -17.02
C LEU A 94 -5.25 10.22 -18.02
N CYS A 95 -4.46 9.15 -18.01
CA CYS A 95 -3.35 8.97 -18.95
C CYS A 95 -3.82 8.85 -20.40
N ARG A 96 -4.96 8.18 -20.63
CA ARG A 96 -5.55 7.98 -21.96
C ARG A 96 -6.47 9.12 -22.40
N ALA A 97 -6.78 10.07 -21.52
CA ALA A 97 -7.55 11.24 -21.90
C ALA A 97 -6.81 12.04 -22.98
N SER A 98 -7.56 12.54 -23.96
CA SER A 98 -7.05 13.26 -25.14
C SER A 98 -6.13 14.45 -24.81
N ILE A 99 -6.27 15.01 -23.61
CA ILE A 99 -5.51 16.15 -23.11
C ILE A 99 -4.03 15.80 -22.82
N PHE A 100 -3.75 14.55 -22.41
CA PHE A 100 -2.40 14.12 -22.01
C PHE A 100 -1.79 13.10 -22.96
N ASN A 101 -2.58 12.12 -23.41
CA ASN A 101 -2.18 11.03 -24.31
C ASN A 101 -0.79 10.44 -23.97
N PHE A 102 -0.58 10.07 -22.70
CA PHE A 102 0.72 9.60 -22.24
C PHE A 102 1.05 8.20 -22.80
N PRO A 103 2.34 7.89 -23.05
CA PRO A 103 2.76 6.54 -23.41
C PRO A 103 2.41 5.50 -22.34
N GLU A 104 2.15 4.26 -22.77
CA GLU A 104 1.83 3.13 -21.86
C GLU A 104 2.90 2.92 -20.78
N THR A 105 4.18 3.18 -21.09
CA THR A 105 5.28 3.07 -20.13
C THR A 105 5.13 4.03 -18.94
N VAL A 106 4.57 5.22 -19.18
CA VAL A 106 4.30 6.21 -18.13
C VAL A 106 3.12 5.76 -17.29
N GLU A 107 2.04 5.29 -17.91
CA GLU A 107 0.87 4.72 -17.22
C GLU A 107 1.28 3.55 -16.31
N ALA A 108 2.03 2.59 -16.85
CA ALA A 108 2.50 1.41 -16.11
C ALA A 108 3.42 1.79 -14.94
N THR A 109 4.27 2.81 -15.12
CA THR A 109 5.15 3.31 -14.06
C THR A 109 4.36 4.00 -12.95
N ALA A 110 3.39 4.85 -13.30
CA ALA A 110 2.51 5.52 -12.35
C ALA A 110 1.68 4.52 -11.54
N MET A 111 1.07 3.53 -12.21
CA MET A 111 0.35 2.45 -11.54
C MET A 111 1.26 1.63 -10.61
N SER A 112 2.50 1.36 -11.05
CA SER A 112 3.47 0.64 -10.23
C SER A 112 3.82 1.43 -8.97
N TYR A 113 4.05 2.74 -9.06
CA TYR A 113 4.31 3.57 -7.89
C TYR A 113 3.11 3.66 -6.94
N LEU A 114 1.89 3.78 -7.47
CA LEU A 114 0.69 3.79 -6.63
C LEU A 114 0.54 2.49 -5.84
N LYS A 115 0.67 1.33 -6.52
CA LYS A 115 0.59 0.00 -5.87
C LYS A 115 1.67 -0.17 -4.81
N ARG A 116 2.88 0.29 -5.10
CA ARG A 116 4.03 0.22 -4.19
C ARG A 116 3.85 1.11 -2.96
N PHE A 117 3.27 2.29 -3.16
CA PHE A 117 2.97 3.24 -2.09
C PHE A 117 1.94 2.65 -1.11
N TYR A 118 0.82 2.13 -1.63
CA TYR A 118 -0.24 1.53 -0.82
C TYR A 118 0.07 0.14 -0.26
N LEU A 119 1.24 -0.43 -0.58
CA LEU A 119 1.73 -1.63 0.11
C LEU A 119 2.44 -1.29 1.42
N ARG A 120 2.83 -0.02 1.63
CA ARG A 120 3.52 0.46 2.85
C ARG A 120 2.78 1.59 3.57
N ASN A 121 1.69 2.11 2.98
CA ASN A 121 0.91 3.21 3.52
C ASN A 121 -0.57 2.87 3.39
N THR A 122 -1.36 3.21 4.40
CA THR A 122 -2.81 2.99 4.39
C THR A 122 -3.55 4.15 3.73
N CYS A 123 -4.71 3.84 3.13
CA CYS A 123 -5.65 4.84 2.65
C CYS A 123 -6.22 5.73 3.77
N MET A 124 -6.21 5.26 5.02
CA MET A 124 -6.70 6.02 6.18
C MET A 124 -5.82 7.25 6.47
N ASP A 125 -4.51 7.15 6.29
CA ASP A 125 -3.58 8.29 6.44
C ASP A 125 -3.44 9.09 5.14
N TYR A 126 -3.42 8.38 4.00
CA TYR A 126 -3.11 8.97 2.69
C TYR A 126 -4.22 8.67 1.69
N HIS A 127 -5.23 9.52 1.67
CA HIS A 127 -6.36 9.35 0.76
C HIS A 127 -5.91 9.45 -0.72
N PRO A 128 -6.24 8.48 -1.60
CA PRO A 128 -5.70 8.41 -2.97
C PRO A 128 -5.98 9.63 -3.85
N LYS A 129 -7.11 10.31 -3.65
CA LYS A 129 -7.40 11.59 -4.32
C LYS A 129 -6.30 12.63 -4.10
N ASN A 130 -5.73 12.68 -2.90
CA ASN A 130 -4.71 13.66 -2.53
C ASN A 130 -3.33 13.27 -3.06
N ILE A 131 -3.08 11.98 -3.28
CA ILE A 131 -1.84 11.48 -3.87
C ILE A 131 -1.81 11.68 -5.39
N ILE A 132 -2.97 11.62 -6.05
CA ILE A 132 -3.07 11.77 -7.52
C ILE A 132 -3.14 13.24 -7.95
N ASN A 133 -3.77 14.12 -7.15
CA ASN A 133 -3.98 15.53 -7.49
C ASN A 133 -2.90 16.49 -6.98
N LYS A 134 -1.89 16.01 -6.26
CA LYS A 134 -0.76 16.83 -5.81
C LYS A 134 0.41 16.79 -6.78
#